data_AF-A0A958FGB0-F1
#
_entry.id   AF-A0A958FGB0-F1
#
_cell.length_a   1.000
_cell.length_b   1.000
_cell.length_c   1.000
_cell.angle_alpha   90.00
_cell.angle_beta   90.00
_cell.angle_gamma   90.00
#
_symmetry.space_group_name_H-M   'P 1'
#
loop_
_entity.id
_entity.type
_entity.pdbx_description
1 polymer ?
#
loop_
_entity_poly.entity_id
_entity_poly.type
_entity_poly.pdbx_seq_one_letter_code
_entity_poly.pdbx_strand_id
1 'polypeptide(L)' 'MIDVSPKFNTLRYAMAKGTLVARAETIDRVIDRTVPKGDVLEVARAAGI' A
#
# COMPACT_ATOMS: atom_id res chain seq x y z
N MET A 1 -20.66 10.56 -10.63
CA MET A 1 -21.01 9.63 -9.55
C MET A 1 -22.29 8.91 -9.96
N ILE A 2 -22.38 7.59 -9.81
CA ILE A 2 -23.56 6.79 -10.23
C ILE A 2 -24.43 6.55 -9.00
N ASP A 3 -25.75 6.71 -9.11
CA ASP A 3 -26.68 6.38 -8.03
C ASP A 3 -26.69 4.87 -7.77
N VAL A 4 -26.42 4.49 -6.53
CA VAL A 4 -26.37 3.11 -6.05
C VAL A 4 -27.45 2.81 -5.00
N SER A 5 -28.31 3.78 -4.69
CA SER A 5 -29.38 3.65 -3.69
C SER A 5 -30.31 2.44 -3.89
N PRO A 6 -30.63 2.02 -5.13
CA PRO A 6 -31.49 0.84 -5.34
C PRO A 6 -30.79 -0.51 -5.09
N LYS A 7 -29.47 -0.54 -4.87
CA LYS A 7 -28.72 -1.80 -4.74
C LYS A 7 -28.90 -2.39 -3.34
N PHE A 8 -29.07 -3.70 -3.26
CA PHE A 8 -29.10 -4.41 -1.98
C PHE A 8 -27.72 -4.46 -1.32
N ASN A 9 -27.71 -4.26 0.01
CA ASN A 9 -26.53 -4.45 0.83
C ASN A 9 -26.18 -5.93 0.89
N THR A 10 -24.91 -6.22 0.64
CA THR A 10 -24.32 -7.56 0.55
C THR A 10 -22.91 -7.49 1.11
N LEU A 11 -22.37 -8.60 1.63
CA LEU A 11 -20.97 -8.66 2.02
C LEU A 11 -20.10 -8.55 0.76
N ARG A 12 -19.21 -7.56 0.72
CA ARG A 12 -18.31 -7.33 -0.42
C ARG A 12 -16.87 -7.24 0.08
N TYR A 13 -15.99 -7.92 -0.64
CA TYR A 13 -14.55 -7.93 -0.37
C TYR A 13 -13.80 -7.80 -1.69
N ALA A 14 -12.66 -7.12 -1.65
CA ALA A 14 -11.73 -7.01 -2.78
C ALA A 14 -10.29 -7.10 -2.26
N MET A 15 -9.42 -7.71 -3.07
CA MET A 15 -7.98 -7.77 -2.83
C MET A 15 -7.25 -7.27 -4.07
N ALA A 16 -6.35 -6.31 -3.89
CA ALA A 16 -5.46 -5.81 -4.93
C ALA A 16 -4.00 -6.09 -4.57
N LYS A 17 -3.13 -6.16 -5.58
CA LYS A 17 -1.68 -6.30 -5.42
C LYS A 17 -0.95 -5.32 -6.33
N GLY A 18 0.19 -4.83 -5.88
CA GLY A 18 1.09 -3.97 -6.65
C GLY A 18 2.55 -4.34 -6.36
N THR A 19 3.44 -4.02 -7.30
CA THR A 19 4.87 -4.25 -7.16
C THR A 19 5.62 -3.01 -7.63
N LEU A 20 6.65 -2.63 -6.86
CA LEU A 20 7.53 -1.52 -7.19
C LEU A 20 8.95 -2.04 -7.38
N VAL A 21 9.57 -1.67 -8.49
CA VAL A 21 10.97 -2.01 -8.79
C VAL A 21 11.86 -0.85 -8.39
N ALA A 22 12.95 -1.16 -7.70
CA ALA A 22 13.97 -0.19 -7.30
C ALA A 22 15.37 -0.78 -7.54
N ARG A 23 16.41 0.05 -7.38
CA ARG A 23 17.80 -0.42 -7.41
C ARG A 23 18.05 -1.35 -6.20
N ALA A 24 18.94 -2.33 -6.36
CA ALA A 24 19.30 -3.28 -5.29
C ALA A 24 19.71 -2.54 -3.99
N GLU A 25 20.60 -1.56 -4.11
CA GLU A 25 21.04 -0.72 -2.98
C GLU A 25 19.88 -0.02 -2.26
N THR A 26 18.81 0.34 -2.98
CA THR A 26 17.63 0.96 -2.35
C THR A 26 16.84 -0.07 -1.56
N ILE A 27 16.68 -1.27 -2.09
CA ILE A 27 15.99 -2.38 -1.42
C ILE A 27 16.76 -2.75 -0.14
N ASP A 28 18.09 -2.86 -0.23
CA ASP A 28 18.94 -3.19 0.92
C ASP A 28 18.78 -2.15 2.03
N ARG A 29 18.83 -0.85 1.71
CA ARG A 29 18.62 0.23 2.70
C ARG A 29 17.24 0.19 3.35
N VAL A 30 16.21 -0.22 2.61
CA VAL A 30 14.86 -0.39 3.16
C VAL A 30 14.81 -1.56 4.13
N ILE A 31 15.42 -2.70 3.77
CA ILE A 31 15.51 -3.89 4.62
C ILE A 31 16.30 -3.58 5.90
N ASP A 32 17.44 -2.91 5.76
CA ASP A 32 18.34 -2.55 6.87
C ASP A 32 17.82 -1.36 7.70
N ARG A 33 16.69 -0.76 7.31
CA ARG A 33 16.10 0.44 7.93
C ARG A 33 17.06 1.63 8.02
N THR A 34 17.97 1.78 7.06
CA THR A 34 18.97 2.87 6.99
C THR A 34 18.55 4.02 6.07
N VAL A 35 17.26 4.08 5.73
CA VAL A 35 16.71 5.19 4.93
C VAL A 35 16.67 6.46 5.80
N PRO A 36 17.14 7.62 5.32
CA PRO A 36 17.24 8.83 6.16
C PRO A 36 15.89 9.38 6.62
N LYS A 37 14.81 8.99 5.94
CA LYS A 37 13.43 9.35 6.26
C LYS A 37 12.79 8.44 7.31
N GLY A 38 13.53 7.48 7.86
CA GLY A 38 13.03 6.50 8.83
C GLY A 38 12.50 5.22 8.17
N ASP A 39 11.63 4.51 8.89
CA ASP A 39 11.04 3.24 8.43
C ASP A 39 9.98 3.49 7.34
N VAL A 40 10.38 3.34 6.08
CA VAL A 40 9.51 3.60 4.93
C VAL A 40 8.42 2.55 4.74
N LEU A 41 8.56 1.33 5.28
CA LEU A 41 7.54 0.29 5.15
C LEU A 41 6.36 0.57 6.08
N GLU A 42 6.62 1.04 7.30
CA GLU A 42 5.56 1.49 8.21
C GLU A 42 4.83 2.72 7.66
N VAL A 43 5.59 3.70 7.13
CA VAL A 43 4.99 4.89 6.51
C VAL A 43 4.12 4.51 5.31
N ALA A 44 4.57 3.57 4.47
CA ALA A 44 3.79 3.11 3.31
C ALA A 44 2.52 2.36 3.74
N ARG A 45 2.56 1.56 4.82
CA ARG A 45 1.36 0.93 5.40
C ARG A 45 0.36 1.97 5.87
N ALA A 46 0.82 2.98 6.62
CA ALA A 46 -0.04 4.03 7.13
C ALA A 46 -0.66 4.88 6.01
N ALA A 47 0.07 5.12 4.91
CA ALA A 47 -0.45 5.87 3.76
C ALA A 47 -1.46 5.09 2.90
N GLY A 48 -1.47 3.75 3.00
CA GLY A 48 -2.36 2.87 2.23
C GLY A 48 -3.68 2.53 2.93
N ILE A 49 -3.81 2.87 4.21
CA ILE A 49 -5.04 2.72 5.03
C ILE A 49 -5.78 4.05 5.03
#